data_AF-I2CS69-F1
#
_entry.id   AF-I2CS69-F1
#
_cell.length_a   1.000
_cell.length_b   1.000
_cell.length_c   1.000
_cell.angle_alpha   90.00
_cell.angle_beta   90.00
_cell.angle_gamma   90.00
#
_symmetry.space_group_name_H-M   'P 1'
#
loop_
_entity.id
_entity.type
_entity.pdbx_description
1 polymer ?
#
loop_
_entity_poly.entity_id
_entity_poly.type
_entity_poly.pdbx_seq_one_letter_code
_entity_poly.pdbx_strand_id
1 'polypeptide(L)'
;MDNDTPGIEGAEKFANKLGARRTFIVRALPEDLDPPKDANDALLRNLNLERMIQNAQRLPDTRVIRFSDLRPLVFDELRNRDKHEGVSAKSFPGLMALLKGFRKGEMTVLTGPTGAGKTTFLSQLSLDLARGGMNTLWGSFE
;
A
#
# COMPACT_ATOMS: atom_id res chain seq x y z
N MET A 1 21.92 13.48 -11.71
CA MET A 1 20.61 13.93 -12.24
C MET A 1 20.12 15.03 -11.34
N ASP A 2 19.27 15.88 -11.89
CA ASP A 2 18.67 16.98 -11.15
C ASP A 2 17.70 16.43 -10.09
N ASN A 3 17.47 17.23 -9.06
CA ASN A 3 16.57 16.95 -7.95
C ASN A 3 15.13 17.44 -8.24
N ASP A 4 14.76 17.55 -9.51
CA ASP A 4 13.40 17.80 -9.96
C ASP A 4 12.68 16.48 -10.31
N THR A 5 11.36 16.51 -10.48
CA THR A 5 10.57 15.31 -10.78
C THR A 5 11.10 14.53 -11.99
N PRO A 6 11.39 15.18 -13.14
CA PRO A 6 11.95 14.47 -14.30
C PRO A 6 13.35 13.89 -14.05
N GLY A 7 14.21 14.60 -13.31
CA GLY A 7 15.55 14.15 -12.96
C GLY A 7 15.54 12.94 -12.04
N ILE A 8 14.65 12.91 -11.04
CA ILE A 8 14.46 11.79 -10.13
C ILE A 8 13.98 10.55 -10.89
N GLU A 9 12.91 10.68 -11.69
CA GLU A 9 12.40 9.56 -12.49
C GLU A 9 13.45 9.07 -13.51
N GLY A 10 14.21 9.99 -14.09
CA GLY A 10 15.32 9.68 -14.98
C GLY A 10 16.39 8.86 -14.28
N ALA A 11 16.84 9.28 -13.09
CA ALA A 11 17.83 8.58 -12.29
C ALA A 11 17.40 7.13 -11.99
N GLU A 12 16.14 6.92 -11.62
CA GLU A 12 15.61 5.58 -11.34
C GLU A 12 15.58 4.69 -12.58
N LYS A 13 15.19 5.24 -13.74
CA LYS A 13 15.23 4.52 -15.03
C LYS A 13 16.66 4.11 -15.40
N PHE A 14 17.64 5.00 -15.21
CA PHE A 14 19.05 4.69 -15.47
C PHE A 14 19.62 3.68 -14.47
N ALA A 15 19.28 3.80 -13.18
CA ALA A 15 19.69 2.86 -12.15
C ALA A 15 19.22 1.43 -12.48
N ASN A 16 17.99 1.27 -12.95
CA ASN A 16 17.47 -0.02 -13.39
C ASN A 16 18.21 -0.60 -14.60
N LYS A 17 18.61 0.23 -15.56
CA LYS A 17 19.38 -0.20 -16.75
C LYS A 17 20.84 -0.55 -16.43
N LEU A 18 21.49 0.23 -15.57
CA LEU A 18 22.89 0.05 -15.18
C LEU A 18 23.06 -1.03 -14.08
N GLY A 19 21.96 -1.38 -13.40
CA GLY A 19 21.88 -2.36 -12.33
C GLY A 19 21.61 -1.71 -10.98
N ALA A 20 20.40 -1.89 -10.46
CA ALA A 20 19.92 -1.26 -9.22
C ALA A 20 20.80 -1.59 -7.99
N ARG A 21 21.45 -2.76 -7.97
CA ARG A 21 22.35 -3.17 -6.86
C ARG A 21 23.73 -2.55 -6.94
N ARG A 22 24.14 -2.03 -8.11
CA ARG A 22 25.46 -1.46 -8.37
C ARG A 22 25.45 0.06 -8.40
N THR A 23 24.27 0.66 -8.45
CA THR A 23 24.08 2.10 -8.55
C THR A 23 23.58 2.67 -7.23
N PHE A 24 24.07 3.86 -6.90
CA PHE A 24 23.62 4.65 -5.76
C PHE A 24 23.04 5.95 -6.28
N ILE A 25 21.93 6.36 -5.71
CA ILE A 25 21.25 7.61 -6.02
C ILE A 25 21.56 8.59 -4.90
N VAL A 26 22.27 9.66 -5.25
CA VAL A 26 22.50 10.80 -4.38
C VAL A 26 21.22 11.65 -4.39
N ARG A 27 20.67 11.94 -3.22
CA ARG A 27 19.51 12.83 -3.03
C ARG A 27 19.88 13.94 -2.06
N ALA A 28 19.14 15.05 -2.10
CA ALA A 28 19.23 16.09 -1.07
C ALA A 28 18.94 15.50 0.31
N LEU A 29 19.54 16.07 1.35
CA LEU A 29 19.37 15.55 2.71
C LEU A 29 17.97 15.95 3.22
N PRO A 30 17.30 15.12 4.05
CA PRO A 30 15.95 15.42 4.56
C PRO A 30 15.86 16.71 5.39
N GLU A 31 17.01 17.18 5.89
CA GLU A 31 17.17 18.39 6.70
C GLU A 31 17.33 19.68 5.88
N ASP A 32 17.47 19.57 4.55
CA ASP A 32 17.58 20.72 3.65
C ASP A 32 16.19 21.33 3.40
N LEU A 33 15.88 22.45 4.08
CA LEU A 33 14.63 23.20 3.89
C LEU A 33 14.46 23.73 2.46
N ASP A 34 15.56 24.01 1.78
CA ASP A 34 15.62 24.38 0.36
C ASP A 34 16.63 23.48 -0.36
N PRO A 35 16.18 22.33 -0.89
CA PRO A 35 17.08 21.32 -1.45
C PRO A 35 17.68 21.82 -2.77
N PRO A 36 18.99 21.59 -3.01
CA PRO A 36 19.65 22.06 -4.22
C PRO A 36 19.04 21.42 -5.46
N LYS A 37 18.95 22.19 -6.55
CA LYS A 37 18.40 21.69 -7.82
C LYS A 37 19.31 20.65 -8.45
N ASP A 38 20.61 20.88 -8.42
CA ASP A 38 21.62 20.02 -9.03
C ASP A 38 22.93 20.04 -8.21
N ALA A 39 23.92 19.26 -8.64
CA ALA A 39 25.21 19.17 -7.95
C ALA A 39 26.01 20.49 -7.99
N ASN A 40 25.82 21.30 -9.03
CA ASN A 40 26.50 22.58 -9.16
C ASN A 40 25.89 23.63 -8.21
N ASP A 41 24.57 23.66 -8.10
CA ASP A 41 23.84 24.47 -7.13
C ASP A 41 24.23 24.10 -5.70
N ALA A 42 24.35 22.79 -5.40
CA ALA A 42 24.84 22.33 -4.11
C ALA A 42 26.28 22.81 -3.82
N LEU A 43 27.16 22.80 -4.83
CA LEU A 43 28.53 23.30 -4.70
C LEU A 43 28.58 24.81 -4.49
N LEU A 44 27.81 25.59 -5.26
CA LEU A 44 27.74 27.05 -5.15
C LEU A 44 27.22 27.49 -3.77
N ARG A 45 26.31 26.71 -3.18
CA ARG A 45 25.79 26.92 -1.83
C ARG A 45 26.71 26.40 -0.72
N ASN A 46 27.91 25.90 -1.05
CA ASN A 46 28.85 25.27 -0.10
C ASN A 46 28.22 24.14 0.74
N LEU A 47 27.27 23.39 0.17
CA LEU A 47 26.73 22.20 0.82
C LEU A 47 27.77 21.08 0.84
N ASN A 48 27.69 20.21 1.86
CA ASN A 48 28.64 19.13 2.02
C ASN A 48 28.34 17.97 1.04
N LEU A 49 28.91 18.06 -0.16
CA LEU A 49 28.78 17.05 -1.21
C LEU A 49 29.31 15.67 -0.79
N GLU A 50 30.38 15.62 0.00
CA GLU A 50 30.94 14.36 0.48
C GLU A 50 29.92 13.63 1.36
N ARG A 51 29.25 14.35 2.25
CA ARG A 51 28.17 13.81 3.07
C ARG A 51 26.99 13.33 2.22
N MET A 52 26.64 14.03 1.15
CA MET A 52 25.57 13.61 0.23
C MET A 52 25.94 12.29 -0.48
N ILE A 53 27.19 12.14 -0.91
CA ILE A 53 27.69 10.91 -1.55
C ILE A 53 27.73 9.76 -0.54
N GLN A 54 28.19 10.01 0.70
CA GLN A 54 28.23 8.99 1.76
C GLN A 54 26.83 8.51 2.16
N ASN A 55 25.82 9.39 2.11
CA ASN A 55 24.43 9.04 2.40
C ASN A 55 23.64 8.53 1.19
N ALA A 56 24.28 8.40 0.02
CA ALA A 56 23.62 7.93 -1.19
C ALA A 56 23.00 6.54 -0.98
N GLN A 57 21.76 6.38 -1.42
CA GLN A 57 21.02 5.13 -1.22
C GLN A 57 20.84 4.40 -2.54
N ARG A 58 20.85 3.06 -2.46
CA ARG A 58 20.49 2.24 -3.61
C ARG A 58 18.99 2.32 -3.84
N LEU A 59 18.57 2.09 -5.08
CA LEU A 59 17.15 1.91 -5.36
C LEU A 59 16.65 0.70 -4.56
N PRO A 60 15.63 0.86 -3.70
CA PRO A 60 15.08 -0.26 -2.96
C PRO A 60 14.51 -1.30 -3.94
N ASP A 61 14.68 -2.59 -3.63
CA ASP A 61 14.07 -3.65 -4.42
C ASP A 61 12.56 -3.62 -4.15
N THR A 62 11.76 -3.37 -5.18
CA THR A 62 10.31 -3.28 -5.06
C THR A 62 9.65 -4.58 -4.61
N ARG A 63 10.38 -5.70 -4.63
CA ARG A 63 9.88 -7.03 -4.22
C ARG A 63 10.27 -7.41 -2.80
N VAL A 64 11.16 -6.64 -2.14
CA VAL A 64 11.67 -6.97 -0.81
C VAL A 64 11.45 -5.79 0.12
N ILE A 65 10.59 -5.99 1.11
CA ILE A 65 10.35 -5.03 2.18
C ILE A 65 11.15 -5.41 3.44
N ARG A 66 11.55 -4.42 4.23
CA ARG A 66 12.16 -4.63 5.54
C ARG A 66 11.12 -4.45 6.64
N PHE A 67 11.38 -5.02 7.81
CA PHE A 67 10.53 -4.81 9.00
C PHE A 67 10.40 -3.35 9.42
N SER A 68 11.43 -2.52 9.17
CA SER A 68 11.38 -1.07 9.39
C SER A 68 10.27 -0.41 8.57
N ASP A 69 10.07 -0.88 7.34
CA ASP A 69 9.17 -0.31 6.35
C ASP A 69 7.71 -0.68 6.67
N LEU A 70 7.51 -1.76 7.43
CA LEU A 70 6.21 -2.18 7.94
C LEU A 70 5.73 -1.38 9.15
N ARG A 71 6.63 -0.72 9.91
CA ARG A 71 6.24 -0.01 11.14
C ARG A 71 5.14 1.02 10.90
N PRO A 72 5.21 1.91 9.89
CA PRO A 72 4.15 2.88 9.63
C PRO A 72 2.82 2.21 9.30
N LEU A 73 2.85 1.11 8.55
CA LEU A 73 1.65 0.33 8.20
C LEU A 73 1.01 -0.29 9.44
N VAL A 74 1.81 -0.89 10.32
CA VAL A 74 1.34 -1.46 11.59
C VAL A 74 0.76 -0.37 12.50
N PHE A 75 1.42 0.79 12.58
CA PHE A 75 0.89 1.92 13.34
C PHE A 75 -0.44 2.42 12.78
N ASP A 76 -0.60 2.47 11.46
CA ASP A 76 -1.86 2.87 10.84
C ASP A 76 -2.98 1.86 11.12
N GLU A 77 -2.69 0.57 10.99
CA GLU A 77 -3.62 -0.52 11.30
C GLU A 77 -4.13 -0.45 12.74
N LEU A 78 -3.22 -0.21 13.70
CA LEU A 78 -3.55 -0.11 15.12
C LEU A 78 -4.35 1.17 15.44
N ARG A 79 -4.02 2.29 14.79
CA ARG A 79 -4.67 3.58 15.04
C ARG A 79 -6.03 3.68 14.37
N ASN A 80 -6.17 3.17 13.15
CA ASN A 80 -7.37 3.30 12.33
C ASN A 80 -8.19 2.01 12.32
N ARG A 81 -8.39 1.39 13.49
CA ARG A 81 -9.07 0.09 13.60
C ARG A 81 -10.37 0.01 12.82
N ASP A 82 -11.18 1.07 12.83
CA ASP A 82 -12.45 1.17 12.11
C ASP A 82 -12.32 0.98 10.58
N LYS A 83 -11.16 1.31 9.98
CA LYS A 83 -10.91 1.09 8.54
C LYS A 83 -10.58 -0.36 8.20
N HIS A 84 -10.11 -1.11 9.20
CA HIS A 84 -9.61 -2.47 9.05
C HIS A 84 -10.56 -3.52 9.65
N GLU A 85 -11.61 -3.09 10.34
CA GLU A 85 -12.69 -3.96 10.77
C GLU A 85 -13.55 -4.45 9.61
N GLY A 86 -14.03 -5.68 9.73
CA GLY A 86 -14.87 -6.30 8.71
C GLY A 86 -16.29 -5.72 8.74
N VAL A 87 -16.89 -5.61 7.57
CA VAL A 87 -18.29 -5.19 7.44
C VAL A 87 -19.21 -6.28 7.98
N SER A 88 -20.09 -5.90 8.89
CA SER A 88 -21.02 -6.82 9.54
C SER A 88 -22.35 -6.92 8.80
N ALA A 89 -22.96 -8.12 8.79
CA ALA A 89 -24.28 -8.39 8.23
C ALA A 89 -25.30 -8.67 9.36
N LYS A 90 -26.40 -7.90 9.37
CA LYS A 90 -27.37 -7.89 10.49
C LYS A 90 -28.14 -9.21 10.65
N SER A 91 -28.39 -9.92 9.56
CA SER A 91 -29.16 -11.17 9.55
C SER A 91 -28.40 -12.34 10.16
N PHE A 92 -27.08 -12.23 10.34
CA PHE A 92 -26.23 -13.34 10.78
C PHE A 92 -25.31 -12.96 11.95
N PRO A 93 -25.84 -12.51 13.11
CA PRO A 93 -25.03 -11.99 14.21
C PRO A 93 -24.03 -13.03 14.76
N GLY A 94 -24.42 -14.31 14.83
CA GLY A 94 -23.54 -15.39 15.26
C GLY A 94 -22.35 -15.61 14.30
N LEU A 95 -22.61 -15.58 13.00
CA LEU A 95 -21.55 -15.67 11.99
C LEU A 95 -20.63 -14.44 12.03
N MET A 96 -21.21 -13.24 12.20
CA MET A 96 -20.43 -12.01 12.29
C MET A 96 -19.56 -11.97 13.54
N ALA A 97 -20.01 -12.55 14.65
CA ALA A 97 -19.21 -12.68 15.86
C ALA A 97 -17.98 -13.58 15.66
N LEU A 98 -18.09 -14.60 14.80
CA LEU A 98 -16.99 -15.51 14.45
C LEU A 98 -16.02 -14.87 13.44
N LEU A 99 -16.54 -14.29 12.35
CA LEU A 99 -15.72 -13.72 11.29
C LEU A 99 -15.12 -12.35 11.65
N LYS A 100 -15.77 -11.62 12.56
CA LYS A 100 -15.59 -10.19 12.81
C LYS A 100 -15.89 -9.34 11.57
N GLY A 101 -16.95 -9.74 10.84
CA GLY A 101 -17.36 -9.15 9.57
C GLY A 101 -16.49 -9.57 8.39
N PHE A 102 -16.82 -9.06 7.20
CA PHE A 102 -16.10 -9.32 5.94
C PHE A 102 -15.10 -8.20 5.66
N ARG A 103 -13.80 -8.52 5.53
CA ARG A 103 -12.78 -7.49 5.29
C ARG A 103 -12.52 -7.29 3.81
N LYS A 104 -12.09 -6.08 3.46
CA LYS A 104 -11.69 -5.75 2.09
C LYS A 104 -10.46 -6.55 1.67
N GLY A 105 -10.50 -7.13 0.47
CA GLY A 105 -9.39 -7.92 -0.07
C GLY A 105 -9.46 -9.41 0.28
N GLU A 106 -10.42 -9.84 1.10
CA GLU A 106 -10.68 -11.26 1.37
C GLU A 106 -11.62 -11.86 0.30
N MET A 107 -11.42 -13.14 -0.02
CA MET A 107 -12.33 -13.94 -0.85
C MET A 107 -13.01 -15.00 0.03
N THR A 108 -14.31 -14.88 0.25
CA THR A 108 -15.10 -15.89 0.96
C THR A 108 -15.76 -16.84 -0.03
N VAL A 109 -15.56 -18.14 0.14
CA VAL A 109 -16.18 -19.19 -0.67
C VAL A 109 -17.22 -19.93 0.17
N LEU A 110 -18.48 -19.94 -0.29
CA LEU A 110 -19.56 -20.70 0.34
C LEU A 110 -19.82 -21.99 -0.45
N THR A 111 -19.63 -23.14 0.19
CA THR A 111 -19.83 -24.47 -0.41
C THR A 111 -20.81 -25.31 0.40
N GLY A 112 -21.36 -26.36 -0.22
CA GLY A 112 -22.37 -27.22 0.37
C GLY A 112 -23.22 -27.93 -0.69
N PRO A 113 -23.99 -28.98 -0.31
CA PRO A 113 -24.77 -29.77 -1.25
C PRO A 113 -25.90 -28.95 -1.91
N THR A 114 -26.48 -29.49 -2.99
CA THR A 114 -27.67 -28.90 -3.63
C THR A 114 -28.81 -28.83 -2.63
N GLY A 115 -29.56 -27.72 -2.64
CA GLY A 115 -30.64 -27.49 -1.68
C GLY A 115 -30.20 -27.05 -0.28
N ALA A 116 -28.90 -26.91 0.00
CA ALA A 116 -28.40 -26.44 1.30
C ALA A 116 -28.65 -24.94 1.60
N GLY A 117 -29.31 -24.21 0.69
CA GLY A 117 -29.63 -22.79 0.88
C GLY A 117 -28.48 -21.82 0.61
N LYS A 118 -27.42 -22.22 -0.11
CA LYS A 118 -26.26 -21.35 -0.44
C LYS A 118 -26.69 -20.04 -1.12
N THR A 119 -27.50 -20.16 -2.17
CA THR A 119 -28.01 -19.01 -2.94
C THR A 119 -28.89 -18.12 -2.07
N THR A 120 -29.74 -18.71 -1.22
CA THR A 120 -30.58 -17.98 -0.25
C THR A 120 -29.74 -17.21 0.75
N PHE A 121 -28.71 -17.84 1.33
CA PHE A 121 -27.79 -17.20 2.26
C PHE A 121 -27.05 -16.03 1.59
N LEU A 122 -26.47 -16.25 0.41
CA LEU A 122 -25.74 -15.21 -0.31
C LEU A 122 -26.67 -14.06 -0.70
N SER A 123 -27.90 -14.34 -1.11
CA SER A 123 -28.89 -13.31 -1.45
C SER A 123 -29.21 -12.43 -0.25
N GLN A 124 -29.46 -13.04 0.92
CA GLN A 124 -29.73 -12.29 2.15
C GLN A 124 -28.51 -11.48 2.58
N LEU A 125 -27.31 -12.05 2.50
CA LEU A 125 -26.06 -11.35 2.80
C LEU A 125 -25.89 -10.14 1.89
N SER A 126 -26.11 -10.28 0.57
CA SER A 126 -26.03 -9.18 -0.38
C SER A 126 -27.04 -8.06 -0.08
N LEU A 127 -28.26 -8.41 0.32
CA LEU A 127 -29.25 -7.42 0.75
C LEU A 127 -28.82 -6.67 2.00
N ASP A 128 -28.25 -7.36 2.99
CA ASP A 128 -27.76 -6.74 4.21
C ASP A 128 -26.61 -5.76 3.95
N LEU A 129 -25.65 -6.16 3.11
CA LEU A 129 -24.51 -5.32 2.73
C LEU A 129 -24.99 -4.09 1.95
N ALA A 130 -25.89 -4.26 0.98
CA ALA A 130 -26.45 -3.15 0.21
C ALA A 130 -27.21 -2.16 1.10
N ARG A 131 -28.06 -2.66 2.03
CA ARG A 131 -28.77 -1.82 3.01
C ARG A 131 -27.84 -1.14 4.01
N GLY A 132 -26.67 -1.73 4.26
CA GLY A 132 -25.60 -1.16 5.06
C GLY A 132 -24.81 -0.06 4.37
N GLY A 133 -25.15 0.29 3.11
CA GLY A 133 -24.47 1.32 2.33
C GLY A 133 -23.25 0.83 1.56
N MET A 134 -23.02 -0.49 1.51
CA MET A 134 -21.93 -1.06 0.71
C MET A 134 -22.35 -1.23 -0.75
N ASN A 135 -21.51 -0.78 -1.67
CA ASN A 135 -21.67 -1.07 -3.08
C ASN A 135 -21.62 -2.59 -3.30
N THR A 136 -22.76 -3.18 -3.63
CA THR A 136 -22.95 -4.63 -3.73
C THR A 136 -23.36 -4.98 -5.15
N LEU A 137 -22.58 -5.84 -5.81
CA LEU A 137 -22.88 -6.38 -7.13
C LEU A 137 -23.29 -7.84 -6.99
N TRP A 138 -24.44 -8.21 -7.54
CA TRP A 138 -24.89 -9.60 -7.62
C TRP A 138 -24.82 -10.09 -9.06
N GLY A 139 -23.98 -11.09 -9.31
CA GLY A 139 -23.90 -11.80 -10.58
C GLY A 139 -24.43 -13.22 -10.43
N SER A 140 -25.57 -13.51 -11.04
CA SER A 140 -26.10 -14.87 -11.14
C SER A 140 -25.74 -15.43 -12.52
N PHE A 141 -25.11 -16.60 -12.54
CA PHE A 141 -24.64 -17.29 -13.75
C PHE A 141 -25.12 -18.75 -13.79
N GLU A 142 -26.17 -19.06 -13.04
CA GLU A 142 -26.89 -20.34 -13.14
C GLU A 142 -27.83 -20.35 -14.36
#